data_AF-A0A1X7L9E0-F1
#
_entry.id   AF-A0A1X7L9E0-F1
#
_cell.length_a   1.000
_cell.length_b   1.000
_cell.length_c   1.000
_cell.angle_alpha   90.00
_cell.angle_beta   90.00
_cell.angle_gamma   90.00
#
_symmetry.space_group_name_H-M   'P 1'
#
loop_
_entity.id
_entity.type
_entity.pdbx_description
1 polymer ?
#
loop_
_entity_poly.entity_id
_entity_poly.type
_entity_poly.pdbx_seq_one_letter_code
_entity_poly.pdbx_strand_id
1 'polypeptide(L)' 'MARYFRRRKFCRFTAEGVQEIDYKDIATLKNYITESGKIVPSRITGTRAKYQRQLARAIKRARYLSLLPYTDRHQ' A
#
# COMPACT_ATOMS: atom_id res chain seq x y z
N MET A 1 -2.47 2.57 32.91
CA MET A 1 -2.21 2.78 31.47
C MET A 1 -3.44 2.41 30.67
N ALA A 2 -4.15 3.38 30.11
CA ALA A 2 -5.35 3.10 29.30
C ALA A 2 -4.97 2.20 28.12
N ARG A 3 -5.53 0.99 28.07
CA ARG A 3 -5.47 0.12 26.89
C ARG A 3 -6.32 0.81 25.82
N TYR A 4 -5.68 1.63 24.99
CA TYR A 4 -6.33 2.17 23.79
C TYR A 4 -6.80 0.98 22.95
N PHE A 5 -8.11 0.71 22.99
CA PHE A 5 -8.75 -0.27 22.13
C PHE A 5 -8.66 0.24 20.69
N ARG A 6 -7.55 -0.08 20.00
CA ARG A 6 -7.46 0.16 18.55
C ARG A 6 -8.48 -0.74 17.87
N ARG A 7 -9.44 -0.12 17.21
CA ARG A 7 -10.39 -0.79 16.31
C ARG A 7 -9.61 -1.71 15.38
N ARG A 8 -9.99 -3.00 15.33
CA ARG A 8 -9.36 -3.97 14.41
C ARG A 8 -9.57 -3.47 12.98
N LYS A 9 -8.47 -3.16 12.31
CA LYS A 9 -8.49 -2.78 10.89
C LYS A 9 -8.69 -4.04 10.05
N PHE A 10 -9.54 -3.96 9.04
CA PHE A 10 -9.75 -5.05 8.10
C PHE A 10 -8.97 -4.80 6.81
N CYS A 11 -8.61 -5.87 6.12
CA CYS A 11 -7.90 -5.80 4.85
C CYS A 11 -8.91 -5.58 3.71
N ARG A 12 -8.88 -4.41 3.06
CA ARG A 12 -9.75 -4.11 1.90
C ARG A 12 -9.66 -5.15 0.79
N PHE A 13 -8.44 -5.54 0.39
CA PHE A 13 -8.25 -6.54 -0.67
C PHE A 13 -8.88 -7.90 -0.38
N THR A 14 -9.01 -8.26 0.90
CA THR A 14 -9.69 -9.50 1.29
C THR A 14 -11.20 -9.33 1.21
N ALA A 15 -11.73 -8.18 1.61
CA ALA A 15 -13.15 -7.89 1.54
C ALA A 15 -13.65 -7.75 0.09
N GLU A 16 -12.83 -7.15 -0.78
CA GLU A 16 -13.13 -6.95 -2.21
C GLU A 16 -12.83 -8.21 -3.06
N GLY A 17 -12.29 -9.29 -2.47
CA GLY A 17 -12.03 -10.53 -3.19
C GLY A 17 -10.90 -10.44 -4.24
N VAL A 18 -10.00 -9.46 -4.11
CA VAL A 18 -8.92 -9.22 -5.07
C VAL A 18 -7.92 -10.39 -5.02
N GLN A 19 -7.64 -10.99 -6.18
CA GLN A 19 -6.65 -12.08 -6.31
C GLN A 19 -5.21 -11.57 -6.44
N GLU A 20 -5.02 -10.53 -7.26
CA GLU A 20 -3.70 -9.98 -7.56
C GLU A 20 -3.76 -8.44 -7.66
N ILE A 21 -2.67 -7.80 -7.23
CA ILE A 21 -2.49 -6.35 -7.25
C ILE A 21 -1.43 -6.05 -8.32
N ASP A 22 -1.85 -5.45 -9.43
CA ASP A 22 -0.97 -5.09 -10.53
C ASP A 22 -0.32 -3.71 -10.31
N TYR A 23 0.86 -3.50 -10.88
CA TYR A 23 1.59 -2.22 -10.86
C TYR A 23 0.95 -1.15 -11.75
N LYS A 24 0.07 -1.57 -12.68
CA LYS A 24 -0.63 -0.69 -13.62
C LYS A 24 -1.75 0.12 -12.96
N ASP A 25 -2.28 -0.37 -11.84
CA ASP A 25 -3.37 0.31 -11.14
C ASP A 25 -2.80 1.39 -10.20
N ILE A 26 -2.46 2.53 -10.79
CA ILE A 26 -1.83 3.65 -10.09
C ILE A 26 -2.79 4.23 -9.02
N ALA A 27 -4.10 4.21 -9.29
CA ALA A 27 -5.10 4.77 -8.38
C ALA A 27 -5.13 4.02 -7.05
N THR A 28 -5.10 2.68 -7.08
CA THR A 28 -5.03 1.90 -5.85
C THR A 28 -3.67 2.04 -5.17
N LEU A 29 -2.56 1.95 -5.91
CA LEU A 29 -1.21 2.02 -5.35
C LEU A 29 -0.90 3.36 -4.68
N LYS A 30 -1.43 4.48 -5.19
CA LYS A 30 -1.30 5.81 -4.58
C LYS A 30 -1.84 5.87 -3.15
N ASN A 31 -2.88 5.10 -2.83
CA ASN A 31 -3.44 5.05 -1.47
C ASN A 31 -2.54 4.31 -0.46
N TYR A 32 -1.55 3.56 -0.94
CA TYR A 32 -0.63 2.77 -0.10
C TYR A 32 0.79 3.36 -0.06
N ILE A 33 0.97 4.58 -0.56
CA ILE A 33 2.18 5.38 -0.40
C ILE A 33 1.90 6.61 0.46
N THR A 34 2.92 7.10 1.15
CA THR A 34 2.88 8.40 1.83
C THR A 34 3.07 9.52 0.81
N GLU A 35 2.78 10.76 1.21
CA GLU A 35 3.08 11.96 0.43
C GLU A 35 4.56 12.03 0.02
N SER A 36 5.45 11.58 0.91
CA SER A 36 6.90 11.46 0.65
C SER A 36 7.31 10.29 -0.25
N GLY A 37 6.36 9.53 -0.82
CA GLY A 37 6.66 8.39 -1.68
C GLY A 37 7.18 7.17 -0.93
N LYS A 38 7.01 7.04 0.39
CA LYS A 38 7.36 5.82 1.14
C LYS A 38 6.17 4.84 1.17
N ILE A 39 6.43 3.55 1.23
CA ILE A 39 5.35 2.54 1.31
C ILE A 39 4.76 2.56 2.73
N VAL A 40 3.43 2.65 2.83
CA VAL A 40 2.73 2.67 4.12
C VAL A 40 2.80 1.28 4.79
N PRO A 41 3.19 1.19 6.07
CA PRO A 41 3.24 -0.07 6.79
C PRO A 41 1.86 -0.72 6.97
N SER A 42 1.81 -2.06 6.96
CA SER A 42 0.57 -2.84 7.13
C SER A 42 -0.17 -2.56 8.45
N ARG A 43 0.53 -2.16 9.52
CA ARG A 43 -0.10 -1.74 10.79
C ARG A 43 -1.00 -0.52 10.67
N ILE A 44 -0.78 0.32 9.65
CA ILE A 44 -1.58 1.52 9.40
C ILE A 44 -2.75 1.18 8.48
N THR A 45 -2.54 0.40 7.44
CA THR A 45 -3.56 0.08 6.42
C THR A 45 -4.44 -1.11 6.80
N GLY A 46 -3.98 -2.01 7.68
CA GLY A 46 -4.69 -3.25 8.03
C GLY A 46 -4.62 -4.33 6.96
N THR A 47 -3.71 -4.21 5.98
CA THR A 47 -3.51 -5.20 4.91
C THR A 47 -2.90 -6.49 5.46
N ARG A 48 -3.38 -7.65 4.98
CA ARG A 48 -2.75 -8.94 5.33
C ARG A 48 -1.34 -9.02 4.73
N ALA A 49 -0.47 -9.80 5.37
CA ALA A 49 0.93 -9.92 4.96
C ALA A 49 1.12 -10.38 3.49
N LYS A 50 0.23 -11.24 2.97
CA LYS A 50 0.24 -11.66 1.55
C LYS A 50 0.07 -10.47 0.61
N TYR A 51 -0.98 -9.67 0.82
CA TYR A 51 -1.28 -8.49 0.02
C TYR A 51 -0.24 -7.39 0.20
N GLN A 52 0.29 -7.21 1.42
CA GLN A 52 1.36 -6.23 1.65
C GLN A 52 2.63 -6.55 0.84
N ARG A 53 3.00 -7.83 0.71
CA ARG A 53 4.14 -8.24 -0.14
C ARG A 53 3.85 -8.03 -1.63
N GLN A 54 2.64 -8.31 -2.07
CA GLN A 54 2.21 -8.03 -3.45
C GLN A 54 2.24 -6.53 -3.74
N LEU A 55 1.64 -5.70 -2.89
CA LEU A 55 1.70 -4.24 -2.96
C LEU A 55 3.14 -3.74 -3.05
N ALA A 56 4.02 -4.23 -2.18
CA ALA A 56 5.41 -3.79 -2.19
C ALA A 56 6.12 -4.13 -3.52
N ARG A 57 5.82 -5.27 -4.15
CA ARG A 57 6.34 -5.63 -5.47
C ARG A 57 5.74 -4.75 -6.57
N ALA A 58 4.42 -4.55 -6.55
CA ALA A 58 3.71 -3.73 -7.52
C ALA A 58 4.21 -2.27 -7.49
N ILE A 59 4.31 -1.67 -6.29
CA ILE A 59 4.83 -0.30 -6.10
C ILE A 59 6.27 -0.19 -6.62
N LYS A 60 7.14 -1.17 -6.34
CA LYS A 60 8.52 -1.15 -6.84
C LYS A 60 8.60 -1.23 -8.36
N ARG A 61 7.76 -2.06 -8.99
CA ARG A 61 7.65 -2.14 -10.46
C ARG A 61 7.13 -0.84 -11.07
N ALA A 62 6.08 -0.26 -10.48
CA ALA A 62 5.52 1.02 -10.91
C ALA A 62 6.54 2.15 -10.84
N ARG A 63 7.37 2.18 -9.79
CA ARG A 63 8.47 3.16 -9.67
C ARG A 63 9.55 2.98 -10.72
N TYR A 64 9.93 1.73 -11.00
CA TYR A 64 10.93 1.43 -12.04
C TYR A 64 10.47 1.89 -13.43
N LEU A 65 9.16 1.84 -13.69
CA LEU A 65 8.53 2.29 -14.94
C LEU A 65 8.10 3.77 -14.91
N SER A 66 8.55 4.55 -13.92
CA SER A 66 8.20 5.97 -13.74
C SER A 66 6.70 6.27 -13.61
N LEU A 67 5.87 5.28 -13.26
CA LEU A 67 4.43 5.47 -13.00
C LEU A 67 4.17 6.05 -11.60
N LEU A 68 5.11 5.86 -10.67
CA LEU A 68 5.07 6.40 -9.31
C LEU A 68 6.41 7.03 -8.94
N PRO A 69 6.41 8.16 -8.22
CA PRO A 69 7.63 8.80 -7.78
C PRO A 69 8.30 8.02 -6.64
N TYR A 70 9.63 8.13 -6.55
CA TYR A 70 10.39 7.59 -5.41
C TYR A 70 10.32 8.49 -4.18
N THR A 71 10.23 9.80 -4.41
CA THR A 71 10.25 10.85 -3.39
C THR A 71 9.31 11.98 -3.80
N ASP A 72 8.87 12.78 -2.83
CA ASP A 72 8.15 14.04 -3.02
C ASP A 72 8.89 15.07 -3.88
N ARG A 73 10.22 14.95 -3.96
CA ARG A 73 11.10 15.84 -4.74
C ARG A 73 11.49 15.28 -6.12
N HIS A 74 10.87 14.17 -6.53
CA HIS A 74 11.12 13.56 -7.84
C HIS A 74 10.43 14.42 -8.91
N GLN A 75 11.19 15.37 -9.49
CA GLN A 75 10.81 16.14 -10.68
C GLN A 75 11.24 15.40 -11.94
#